data_AF-A0A1Q9AKX8-F1
#
_entry.id   AF-A0A1Q9AKX8-F1
#
_cell.length_a   1.000
_cell.length_b   1.000
_cell.length_c   1.000
_cell.angle_alpha   90.00
_cell.angle_beta   90.00
_cell.angle_gamma   90.00
#
_symmetry.space_group_name_H-M   'P 1'
#
loop_
_entity.id
_entity.type
_entity.pdbx_description
1 polymer ?
#
loop_
_entity_poly.entity_id
_entity_poly.type
_entity_poly.pdbx_seq_one_letter_code
_entity_poly.pdbx_strand_id
1 'polypeptide(L)'
;MAINLLKTCAQMSVVLSIAFGAALATPANAGADGGLGPVDGIPGCGGGTDPSPDGNFYVPGSLQKCNPGKADRQKLASVEFLEHCLKRTGSDFGTADLLQRLDDFRETLRGDERAELDHALQRSSDGGIAQCGDADESMASCENGAYLGALTITGLLPRFVSGICPQR
;
A
#
# COMPACT_ATOMS: atom_id res chain seq x y z
N MET A 1 48.12 29.74 34.20
CA MET A 1 48.47 30.64 33.06
C MET A 1 49.47 29.92 32.17
N ALA A 2 49.35 30.13 30.85
CA ALA A 2 50.12 29.51 29.76
C ALA A 2 49.60 28.09 29.39
N ILE A 3 49.52 27.61 28.14
CA ILE A 3 50.23 27.96 26.89
C ILE A 3 49.33 27.62 25.68
N ASN A 4 49.49 28.42 24.63
CA ASN A 4 49.16 28.25 23.20
C ASN A 4 49.15 26.80 22.65
N LEU A 5 48.40 26.54 21.56
CA LEU A 5 48.94 26.45 20.19
C LEU A 5 47.97 25.73 19.23
N LEU A 6 47.62 26.42 18.13
CA LEU A 6 47.31 25.79 16.86
C LEU A 6 48.49 24.89 16.43
N LYS A 7 48.24 23.63 16.02
CA LYS A 7 48.76 23.12 14.73
C LYS A 7 48.12 21.79 14.32
N THR A 8 47.95 21.71 13.02
CA THR A 8 47.34 20.70 12.15
C THR A 8 48.09 19.37 12.03
N CYS A 9 47.41 18.44 11.33
CA CYS A 9 47.94 17.33 10.50
C CYS A 9 48.20 15.98 11.18
N ALA A 10 47.26 15.06 10.99
CA ALA A 10 47.47 13.69 10.48
C ALA A 10 46.08 13.00 10.48
N GLN A 11 45.37 12.95 9.36
CA GLN A 11 45.38 11.77 8.48
C GLN A 11 45.67 10.47 9.22
N MET A 12 44.61 9.74 9.57
CA MET A 12 44.66 8.30 9.58
C MET A 12 43.33 7.76 9.05
N SER A 13 43.29 7.61 7.73
CA SER A 13 42.33 6.78 7.02
C SER A 13 42.46 5.35 7.52
N VAL A 14 41.48 4.86 8.27
CA VAL A 14 41.29 3.42 8.46
C VAL A 14 40.32 2.97 7.37
N VAL A 15 40.88 2.57 6.24
CA VAL A 15 40.18 1.81 5.21
C VAL A 15 40.00 0.40 5.78
N LEU A 16 38.84 0.15 6.39
CA LEU A 16 38.44 -1.20 6.76
C LEU A 16 37.86 -1.87 5.51
N SER A 17 38.76 -2.49 4.73
CA SER A 17 38.41 -3.36 3.61
C SER A 17 37.77 -4.64 4.15
N ILE A 18 36.44 -4.67 4.22
CA ILE A 18 35.69 -5.91 4.38
C ILE A 18 35.47 -6.49 2.98
N ALA A 19 36.24 -7.51 2.63
CA ALA A 19 35.98 -8.37 1.50
C ALA A 19 34.71 -9.18 1.79
N PHE A 20 33.57 -8.79 1.20
CA PHE A 20 32.44 -9.69 1.04
C PHE A 20 32.49 -10.26 -0.38
N GLY A 21 32.75 -11.56 -0.42
CA GLY A 21 32.76 -12.37 -1.63
C GLY A 21 31.45 -12.24 -2.39
N ALA A 22 31.61 -12.29 -3.71
CA ALA A 22 30.54 -12.31 -4.68
C ALA A 22 29.65 -13.56 -4.55
N ALA A 23 28.47 -13.40 -5.15
CA ALA A 23 27.36 -14.33 -5.28
C ALA A 23 26.49 -14.47 -4.02
N LEU A 24 25.34 -13.79 -4.04
CA LEU A 24 24.06 -14.44 -4.28
C LEU A 24 23.00 -13.41 -4.70
N ALA A 25 22.37 -13.71 -5.84
CA ALA A 25 21.07 -13.25 -6.31
C ALA A 25 20.81 -11.74 -6.34
N THR A 26 20.94 -11.17 -7.54
CA THR A 26 19.87 -10.32 -8.07
C THR A 26 18.51 -10.91 -7.64
N PRO A 27 17.54 -10.14 -7.10
CA PRO A 27 16.18 -10.41 -7.49
C PRO A 27 16.11 -10.02 -8.97
N ALA A 28 16.58 -10.94 -9.81
CA ALA A 28 15.85 -11.23 -11.01
C ALA A 28 14.47 -11.61 -10.46
N ASN A 29 13.56 -10.64 -10.42
CA ASN A 29 12.16 -10.97 -10.45
C ASN A 29 11.93 -11.54 -11.85
N ALA A 30 12.35 -12.79 -12.01
CA ALA A 30 11.83 -13.75 -12.94
C ALA A 30 10.40 -14.10 -12.48
N GLY A 31 9.55 -13.08 -12.41
CA GLY A 31 8.12 -13.19 -12.64
C GLY A 31 7.94 -12.84 -14.11
N ALA A 32 8.03 -13.85 -14.95
CA ALA A 32 7.89 -13.75 -16.39
C ALA A 32 6.42 -13.45 -16.76
N ASP A 33 5.95 -12.23 -16.49
CA ASP A 33 4.69 -11.67 -17.00
C ASP A 33 4.77 -10.15 -17.20
N GLY A 34 5.99 -9.60 -17.29
CA GLY A 34 6.23 -8.18 -17.56
C GLY A 34 5.40 -7.72 -18.75
N GLY A 35 4.74 -6.57 -18.59
CA GLY A 35 3.77 -6.02 -19.54
C GLY A 35 4.23 -6.07 -21.00
N LEU A 36 3.27 -6.08 -21.94
CA LEU A 36 3.57 -5.89 -23.36
C LEU A 36 4.54 -4.70 -23.43
N GLY A 37 5.73 -4.92 -24.03
CA GLY A 37 6.78 -3.91 -24.16
C GLY A 37 6.21 -2.58 -24.68
N PRO A 38 6.98 -1.48 -24.59
CA PRO A 38 6.44 -0.13 -24.67
C PRO A 38 5.43 0.05 -25.80
N VAL A 39 4.17 0.30 -25.42
CA VAL A 39 3.09 0.66 -26.35
C VAL A 39 2.90 2.16 -26.21
N ASP A 40 2.90 2.89 -27.34
CA ASP A 40 2.75 4.35 -27.37
C ASP A 40 3.73 5.14 -26.48
N GLY A 41 4.95 4.61 -26.29
CA GLY A 41 5.99 5.25 -25.48
C GLY A 41 5.83 5.10 -23.96
N ILE A 42 4.85 4.31 -23.52
CA ILE A 42 4.59 4.02 -22.10
C ILE A 42 5.37 2.76 -21.70
N PRO A 43 6.20 2.78 -20.62
CA PRO A 43 6.98 1.61 -20.21
C PRO A 43 6.07 0.47 -19.71
N GLY A 44 6.51 -0.79 -19.84
CA GLY A 44 5.79 -1.93 -19.26
C GLY A 44 5.85 -1.90 -17.72
N CYS A 45 4.77 -2.33 -17.08
CA CYS A 45 4.77 -2.54 -15.63
C CYS A 45 5.58 -3.80 -15.28
N GLY A 46 6.20 -3.81 -14.09
CA GLY A 46 6.70 -5.05 -13.51
C GLY A 46 5.55 -6.04 -13.29
N GLY A 47 5.82 -7.35 -13.40
CA GLY A 47 4.80 -8.35 -13.12
C GLY A 47 4.30 -8.24 -11.67
N GLY A 48 2.99 -8.37 -11.48
CA GLY A 48 2.36 -8.24 -10.17
C GLY A 48 1.97 -6.82 -9.80
N THR A 49 2.05 -5.86 -10.72
CA THR A 49 1.60 -4.47 -10.47
C THR A 49 0.08 -4.44 -10.27
N ASP A 50 -0.37 -3.80 -9.20
CA ASP A 50 -1.80 -3.61 -8.94
C ASP A 50 -2.33 -2.32 -9.60
N PRO A 51 -3.56 -2.35 -10.12
CA PRO A 51 -4.22 -1.14 -10.63
C PRO A 51 -4.48 -0.16 -9.49
N SER A 52 -4.27 1.13 -9.76
CA SER A 52 -4.69 2.21 -8.87
C SER A 52 -6.20 2.43 -8.92
N PRO A 53 -6.77 3.15 -7.93
CA PRO A 53 -8.21 3.40 -7.83
C PRO A 53 -8.80 4.10 -9.06
N ASP A 54 -8.01 4.89 -9.78
CA ASP A 54 -8.40 5.55 -11.02
C ASP A 54 -8.41 4.61 -12.26
N GLY A 55 -8.26 3.30 -12.04
CA GLY A 55 -8.27 2.29 -13.10
C GLY A 55 -7.02 2.30 -13.99
N ASN A 56 -5.94 2.97 -13.57
CA ASN A 56 -4.66 3.01 -14.29
C ASN A 56 -3.57 2.23 -13.54
N PHE A 57 -2.49 1.89 -14.25
CA PHE A 57 -1.30 1.25 -13.66
C PHE A 57 -0.12 2.21 -13.68
N TYR A 58 0.68 2.17 -12.61
CA TYR A 58 1.81 3.07 -12.42
C TYR A 58 3.07 2.29 -12.04
N VAL A 59 4.24 2.80 -12.44
CA VAL A 59 5.52 2.24 -12.02
C VAL A 59 5.69 2.50 -10.51
N PRO A 60 6.01 1.48 -9.68
CA PRO A 60 6.17 1.64 -8.24
C PRO A 60 7.11 2.80 -7.87
N GLY A 61 6.67 3.64 -6.92
CA GLY A 61 7.43 4.82 -6.48
C GLY A 61 7.36 6.02 -7.43
N SER A 62 6.47 6.01 -8.42
CA SER A 62 6.26 7.13 -9.33
C SER A 62 4.79 7.29 -9.73
N LEU A 63 4.45 8.46 -10.29
CA LEU A 63 3.16 8.69 -10.97
C LEU A 63 3.25 8.40 -12.48
N GLN A 64 4.31 7.74 -12.94
CA GLN A 64 4.47 7.40 -14.34
C GLN A 64 3.55 6.22 -14.67
N LYS A 65 2.61 6.43 -15.59
CA LYS A 65 1.77 5.35 -16.12
C LYS A 65 2.64 4.26 -16.73
N CYS A 66 2.23 3.01 -16.55
CA CYS A 66 2.87 1.86 -17.18
C CYS A 66 1.84 0.96 -17.86
N ASN A 67 2.30 0.16 -18.81
CA ASN A 67 1.48 -0.79 -19.53
C ASN A 67 1.45 -2.14 -18.79
N PRO A 68 0.31 -2.57 -18.24
CA PRO A 68 0.20 -3.79 -17.44
C PRO A 68 0.36 -5.09 -18.24
N GLY A 69 0.79 -6.16 -17.55
CA GLY A 69 0.73 -7.54 -18.03
C GLY A 69 -0.69 -8.03 -18.28
N LYS A 70 -0.85 -9.17 -18.96
CA LYS A 70 -2.18 -9.79 -19.14
C LYS A 70 -2.79 -10.20 -17.80
N ALA A 71 -1.99 -10.74 -16.89
CA ALA A 71 -2.41 -11.09 -15.54
C ALA A 71 -2.82 -9.83 -14.74
N ASP A 72 -2.03 -8.78 -14.82
CA ASP A 72 -2.33 -7.52 -14.12
C ASP A 72 -3.59 -6.84 -14.67
N ARG A 73 -3.82 -6.87 -16.00
CA ARG A 73 -5.05 -6.37 -16.62
C ARG A 73 -6.32 -7.06 -16.13
N GLN A 74 -6.25 -8.33 -15.76
CA GLN A 74 -7.42 -9.03 -15.21
C GLN A 74 -7.84 -8.44 -13.86
N LYS A 75 -6.92 -7.81 -13.12
CA LYS A 75 -7.22 -7.12 -11.87
C LYS A 75 -8.09 -5.86 -12.08
N LEU A 76 -8.09 -5.24 -13.27
CA LEU A 76 -8.98 -4.11 -13.56
C LEU A 76 -10.46 -4.50 -13.52
N ALA A 77 -10.80 -5.68 -14.06
CA ALA A 77 -12.17 -6.19 -13.99
C ALA A 77 -12.61 -6.41 -12.53
N SER A 78 -11.65 -6.77 -11.66
CA SER A 78 -11.87 -6.86 -10.23
C SER A 78 -12.07 -5.48 -9.59
N VAL A 79 -11.31 -4.45 -9.97
CA VAL A 79 -11.46 -3.07 -9.45
C VAL A 79 -12.80 -2.45 -9.87
N GLU A 80 -13.20 -2.60 -11.14
CA GLU A 80 -14.48 -2.04 -11.63
C GLU A 80 -15.69 -2.69 -10.94
N PHE A 81 -15.65 -4.02 -10.77
CA PHE A 81 -16.66 -4.74 -9.99
C PHE A 81 -16.66 -4.29 -8.52
N LEU A 82 -15.48 -4.06 -7.96
CA LEU A 82 -15.28 -3.66 -6.58
C LEU A 82 -15.82 -2.26 -6.29
N GLU A 83 -15.59 -1.29 -7.17
CA GLU A 83 -16.19 0.04 -7.08
C GLU A 83 -17.71 -0.02 -7.18
N HIS A 84 -18.24 -0.79 -8.14
CA HIS A 84 -19.69 -0.91 -8.32
C HIS A 84 -20.36 -1.57 -7.11
N CYS A 85 -19.70 -2.58 -6.53
CA CYS A 85 -20.20 -3.21 -5.32
C CYS A 85 -20.13 -2.26 -4.13
N LEU A 86 -18.97 -1.67 -3.83
CA LEU A 86 -18.82 -0.75 -2.69
C LEU A 86 -19.82 0.41 -2.75
N LYS A 87 -20.10 0.94 -3.94
CA LYS A 87 -21.11 2.00 -4.12
C LYS A 87 -22.53 1.51 -3.80
N ARG A 88 -22.87 0.29 -4.20
CA ARG A 88 -24.16 -0.34 -3.87
C ARG A 88 -24.25 -0.65 -2.37
N THR A 89 -23.20 -1.24 -1.84
CA THR A 89 -23.06 -1.63 -0.45
C THR A 89 -23.11 -0.44 0.50
N GLY A 90 -22.50 0.69 0.15
CA GLY A 90 -22.61 1.95 0.90
C GLY A 90 -24.00 2.60 0.82
N SER A 91 -24.85 2.18 -0.11
CA SER A 91 -26.26 2.58 -0.17
C SER A 91 -27.16 1.61 0.61
N ASP A 92 -26.76 0.35 0.72
CA ASP A 92 -27.53 -0.73 1.37
C ASP A 92 -27.22 -0.86 2.88
N PHE A 93 -26.01 -0.49 3.32
CA PHE A 93 -25.59 -0.50 4.72
C PHE A 93 -25.58 0.91 5.30
N GLY A 94 -26.05 1.05 6.55
CA GLY A 94 -25.81 2.28 7.30
C GLY A 94 -24.32 2.48 7.57
N THR A 95 -23.89 3.72 7.83
CA THR A 95 -22.48 4.05 8.13
C THR A 95 -21.92 3.18 9.26
N ALA A 96 -22.72 2.92 10.31
CA ALA A 96 -22.34 2.07 11.43
C ALA A 96 -22.22 0.58 11.05
N ASP A 97 -23.10 0.08 10.16
CA ASP A 97 -23.05 -1.31 9.70
C ASP A 97 -21.81 -1.59 8.84
N LEU A 98 -21.43 -0.63 7.99
CA LEU A 98 -20.19 -0.73 7.22
C LEU A 98 -18.96 -0.73 8.14
N LEU A 99 -18.95 0.14 9.15
CA LEU A 99 -17.86 0.20 10.12
C LEU A 99 -17.73 -1.11 10.89
N GLN A 100 -18.84 -1.69 11.34
CA GLN A 100 -18.85 -2.99 12.01
C GLN A 100 -18.24 -4.08 11.11
N ARG A 101 -18.57 -4.11 9.80
CA ARG A 101 -17.99 -5.08 8.86
C ARG A 101 -16.50 -4.90 8.66
N LEU A 102 -16.01 -3.65 8.69
CA LEU A 102 -14.59 -3.34 8.60
C LEU A 102 -13.84 -3.82 9.85
N ASP A 103 -14.42 -3.63 11.03
CA ASP A 103 -13.89 -4.14 12.29
C ASP A 103 -13.87 -5.68 12.31
N ASP A 104 -14.99 -6.33 11.94
CA ASP A 104 -15.07 -7.79 11.83
C ASP A 104 -13.99 -8.32 10.86
N PHE A 105 -13.82 -7.67 9.70
CA PHE A 105 -12.78 -8.03 8.74
C PHE A 105 -11.39 -7.93 9.34
N ARG A 106 -11.08 -6.83 10.05
CA ARG A 106 -9.80 -6.63 10.74
C ARG A 106 -9.53 -7.73 11.76
N GLU A 107 -10.54 -8.24 12.45
CA GLU A 107 -10.40 -9.36 13.39
C GLU A 107 -10.05 -10.68 12.69
N THR A 108 -10.44 -10.85 11.42
CA THR A 108 -10.08 -12.05 10.63
C THR A 108 -8.66 -12.03 10.06
N LEU A 109 -7.98 -10.88 10.11
CA LEU A 109 -6.63 -10.72 9.56
C LEU A 109 -5.59 -11.45 10.41
N ARG A 110 -4.52 -11.91 9.75
CA ARG A 110 -3.34 -12.43 10.45
C ARG A 110 -2.63 -11.32 11.22
N GLY A 111 -1.83 -11.69 12.21
CA GLY A 111 -1.19 -10.72 13.12
C GLY A 111 -0.30 -9.70 12.41
N ASP A 112 0.38 -10.11 11.35
CA ASP A 112 1.20 -9.28 10.46
C ASP A 112 0.33 -8.37 9.57
N GLU A 113 -0.66 -8.92 8.86
CA GLU A 113 -1.61 -8.14 8.03
C GLU A 113 -2.35 -7.08 8.86
N ARG A 114 -2.76 -7.44 10.08
CA ARG A 114 -3.44 -6.54 11.00
C ARG A 114 -2.53 -5.42 11.49
N ALA A 115 -1.27 -5.73 11.79
CA ALA A 115 -0.29 -4.72 12.21
C ALA A 115 0.01 -3.72 11.07
N GLU A 116 0.09 -4.20 9.84
CA GLU A 116 0.26 -3.36 8.65
C GLU A 116 -0.94 -2.45 8.43
N LEU A 117 -2.16 -2.99 8.57
CA LEU A 117 -3.40 -2.20 8.52
C LEU A 117 -3.46 -1.15 9.64
N ASP A 118 -3.14 -1.52 10.88
CA ASP A 118 -3.15 -0.61 12.04
C ASP A 118 -2.12 0.51 11.90
N HIS A 119 -0.95 0.22 11.31
CA HIS A 119 0.06 1.22 10.98
C HIS A 119 -0.45 2.19 9.90
N ALA A 120 -1.10 1.69 8.85
CA ALA A 120 -1.69 2.51 7.80
C ALA A 120 -2.83 3.41 8.30
N LEU A 121 -3.61 2.91 9.27
CA LEU A 121 -4.71 3.66 9.92
C LEU A 121 -4.22 4.77 10.85
N GLN A 122 -2.96 4.73 11.31
CA GLN A 122 -2.44 5.64 12.33
C GLN A 122 -3.37 5.69 13.56
N ARG A 123 -3.57 4.53 14.18
CA ARG A 123 -4.40 4.40 15.38
C ARG A 123 -3.90 5.31 16.50
N SER A 124 -4.84 6.02 17.13
CA SER A 124 -4.57 6.78 18.35
C SER A 124 -4.57 5.85 19.57
N SER A 125 -3.99 6.32 20.67
CA SER A 125 -3.86 5.58 21.94
C SER A 125 -5.20 5.23 22.60
N ASP A 126 -6.27 5.95 22.27
CA ASP A 126 -7.65 5.71 22.71
C ASP A 126 -8.40 4.66 21.87
N GLY A 127 -7.76 4.12 20.84
CA GLY A 127 -8.31 3.06 19.98
C GLY A 127 -9.03 3.57 18.74
N GLY A 128 -9.31 4.89 18.64
CA GLY A 128 -9.80 5.55 17.44
C GLY A 128 -8.73 5.76 16.36
N ILE A 129 -9.15 6.26 15.20
CA ILE A 129 -8.24 6.65 14.11
C ILE A 129 -7.81 8.09 14.35
N ALA A 130 -6.51 8.37 14.47
CA ALA A 130 -6.01 9.67 14.94
C ALA A 130 -6.51 10.86 14.12
N GLN A 131 -6.69 10.69 12.80
CA GLN A 131 -7.20 11.74 11.91
C GLN A 131 -8.71 12.03 12.05
N CYS A 132 -9.45 11.19 12.79
CA CYS A 132 -10.90 11.33 12.98
C CYS A 132 -11.28 11.87 14.37
N GLY A 133 -10.31 12.12 15.26
CA GLY A 133 -10.57 12.56 16.64
C GLY A 133 -11.20 13.95 16.76
N ASP A 134 -11.03 14.82 15.76
CA ASP A 134 -11.54 16.19 15.72
C ASP A 134 -12.65 16.39 14.66
N ALA A 135 -13.21 15.31 14.11
CA ALA A 135 -14.19 15.42 13.03
C ALA A 135 -15.54 15.96 13.53
N ASP A 136 -15.96 17.13 13.03
CA ASP A 136 -17.31 17.71 13.24
C ASP A 136 -18.43 16.91 12.52
N GLU A 137 -18.05 16.07 11.54
CA GLU A 137 -18.94 15.15 10.83
C GLU A 137 -19.12 13.82 11.58
N SER A 138 -20.11 13.01 11.19
CA SER A 138 -20.33 11.67 11.76
C SER A 138 -19.02 10.89 11.83
N MET A 139 -18.49 10.68 13.04
CA MET A 139 -17.19 10.03 13.30
C MET A 139 -17.06 8.70 12.54
N ALA A 140 -18.16 7.93 12.46
CA ALA A 140 -18.21 6.68 11.70
C ALA A 140 -17.99 6.86 10.18
N SER A 141 -18.38 7.99 9.59
CA SER A 141 -18.12 8.29 8.18
C SER A 141 -16.64 8.58 7.95
N CYS A 142 -16.00 9.34 8.85
CA CYS A 142 -14.56 9.57 8.81
C CYS A 142 -13.80 8.24 8.93
N GLU A 143 -14.20 7.40 9.90
CA GLU A 143 -13.55 6.12 10.14
C GLU A 143 -13.72 5.15 8.98
N ASN A 144 -14.90 5.09 8.37
CA ASN A 144 -15.12 4.30 7.16
C ASN A 144 -14.18 4.74 6.03
N GLY A 145 -14.05 6.05 5.79
CA GLY A 145 -13.15 6.59 4.77
C GLY A 145 -11.70 6.23 5.05
N ALA A 146 -11.27 6.36 6.31
CA ALA A 146 -9.92 6.01 6.74
C ALA A 146 -9.61 4.53 6.56
N TYR A 147 -10.54 3.65 6.94
CA TYR A 147 -10.42 2.20 6.74
C TYR A 147 -10.34 1.81 5.27
N LEU A 148 -11.25 2.31 4.43
CA LEU A 148 -11.23 2.00 3.00
C LEU A 148 -9.93 2.51 2.34
N GLY A 149 -9.44 3.67 2.76
CA GLY A 149 -8.13 4.19 2.35
C GLY A 149 -6.98 3.26 2.77
N ALA A 150 -6.95 2.83 4.03
CA ALA A 150 -5.91 1.94 4.54
C ALA A 150 -5.95 0.54 3.90
N LEU A 151 -7.14 -0.01 3.66
CA LEU A 151 -7.33 -1.26 2.91
C LEU A 151 -6.83 -1.15 1.48
N THR A 152 -6.94 0.03 0.86
CA THR A 152 -6.40 0.28 -0.48
C THR A 152 -4.87 0.27 -0.46
N ILE A 153 -4.25 0.98 0.49
CA ILE A 153 -2.79 1.10 0.61
C ILE A 153 -2.14 -0.26 0.91
N THR A 154 -2.80 -1.08 1.74
CA THR A 154 -2.31 -2.41 2.15
C THR A 154 -2.67 -3.53 1.17
N GLY A 155 -3.41 -3.24 0.09
CA GLY A 155 -3.86 -4.25 -0.86
C GLY A 155 -4.91 -5.23 -0.31
N LEU A 156 -5.49 -4.95 0.86
CA LEU A 156 -6.51 -5.79 1.51
C LEU A 156 -7.94 -5.51 1.01
N LEU A 157 -8.15 -4.41 0.30
CA LEU A 157 -9.46 -3.99 -0.19
C LEU A 157 -10.17 -5.08 -1.04
N PRO A 158 -9.53 -5.77 -2.00
CA PRO A 158 -10.17 -6.86 -2.75
C PRO A 158 -10.65 -8.01 -1.86
N ARG A 159 -9.88 -8.34 -0.82
CA ARG A 159 -10.23 -9.41 0.12
C ARG A 159 -11.41 -9.01 0.99
N PHE A 160 -11.44 -7.79 1.52
CA PHE A 160 -12.59 -7.26 2.25
C PHE A 160 -13.86 -7.28 1.39
N VAL A 161 -13.76 -6.75 0.17
CA VAL A 161 -14.91 -6.64 -0.74
C VAL A 161 -15.44 -8.01 -1.14
N SER A 162 -14.56 -9.00 -1.36
CA SER A 162 -15.01 -10.38 -1.62
C SER A 162 -15.85 -10.99 -0.49
N GLY A 163 -15.71 -10.50 0.75
CA GLY A 163 -16.50 -10.94 1.90
C GLY A 163 -17.88 -10.28 2.02
N ILE A 164 -18.07 -9.09 1.45
CA ILE A 164 -19.33 -8.34 1.52
C ILE A 164 -20.10 -8.33 0.20
N CYS A 165 -19.43 -8.64 -0.91
CA CYS A 165 -20.00 -8.68 -2.25
C CYS A 165 -20.22 -10.13 -2.68
N PRO A 166 -21.48 -10.61 -2.78
CA PRO A 166 -21.72 -11.95 -3.28
C PRO A 166 -21.24 -12.04 -4.74
N GLN A 167 -20.19 -12.83 -4.97
CA GLN A 167 -19.82 -13.31 -6.31
C GLN A 167 -20.95 -14.25 -6.76
N ARG A 168 -21.86 -13.76 -7.59
CA ARG A 168 -22.87 -14.58 -8.28
C ARG A 168 -22.48 -14.83 -9.71
#